data_AF-A0A357TD66-F1
#
_entry.id   AF-A0A357TD66-F1
#
_cell.length_a   1.000
_cell.length_b   1.000
_cell.length_c   1.000
_cell.angle_alpha   90.00
_cell.angle_beta   90.00
_cell.angle_gamma   90.00
#
_symmetry.space_group_name_H-M   'P 1'
#
loop_
_entity.id
_entity.type
_entity.pdbx_description
1 polymer ?
#
loop_
_entity_poly.entity_id
_entity_poly.type
_entity_poly.pdbx_seq_one_letter_code
_entity_poly.pdbx_strand_id
1 'polypeptide(L)' 'MFPRHYRRTEQKRDQPAVIIGGRILLPLRAIGEALNLEVQWDGGTKSIILKQK' A
#
# COMPACT_ATOMS: atom_id res chain seq x y z
N MET A 1 -15.91 -31.57 -11.96
CA MET A 1 -16.13 -31.03 -10.59
C MET A 1 -14.76 -30.68 -10.02
N PHE A 2 -14.42 -29.40 -9.92
CA PHE A 2 -13.09 -28.93 -9.49
C PHE A 2 -13.20 -28.23 -8.12
N PRO A 3 -12.39 -28.59 -7.10
CA PRO A 3 -12.55 -28.07 -5.74
C PRO A 3 -12.07 -26.62 -5.61
N ARG A 4 -12.86 -25.84 -4.84
CA ARG A 4 -12.63 -24.42 -4.53
C ARG A 4 -11.60 -24.24 -3.42
N HIS A 5 -10.32 -24.27 -3.76
CA HIS A 5 -9.27 -23.81 -2.83
C HIS A 5 -8.47 -22.66 -3.45
N TYR A 6 -9.12 -21.51 -3.61
CA TYR A 6 -8.37 -20.24 -3.66
C TYR A 6 -7.97 -19.88 -2.23
N ARG A 7 -6.86 -20.43 -1.72
CA ARG A 7 -6.19 -19.82 -0.55
C ARG A 7 -5.38 -18.64 -1.07
N ARG A 8 -6.04 -17.47 -1.23
CA ARG A 8 -5.34 -16.20 -1.48
C ARG A 8 -5.01 -15.56 -0.13
N THR A 9 -3.98 -16.08 0.54
CA THR A 9 -3.37 -15.40 1.70
C THR A 9 -1.99 -14.91 1.30
N GLU A 10 -1.95 -13.83 0.53
CA GLU A 10 -0.74 -13.03 0.40
C GLU A 10 -1.15 -11.62 0.05
N GLN A 11 -1.38 -10.81 1.09
CA GLN A 11 -1.46 -9.36 0.91
C GLN A 11 -0.62 -8.68 1.97
N LYS A 12 0.68 -9.00 1.94
CA LYS A 12 1.72 -8.16 2.51
C LYS A 12 2.52 -7.59 1.33
N ARG A 13 1.98 -6.59 0.66
CA ARG A 13 2.72 -5.82 -0.35
C ARG A 13 3.51 -4.73 0.37
N ASP A 14 4.50 -5.14 1.14
CA ASP A 14 5.54 -4.23 1.60
C ASP A 14 6.56 -4.15 0.48
N GLN A 15 6.46 -3.09 -0.35
CA GLN A 15 7.62 -2.71 -1.15
C GLN A 15 8.74 -2.38 -0.14
N PRO A 16 9.96 -2.90 -0.28
CA PRO A 16 11.07 -2.39 0.53
C PRO A 16 11.37 -0.93 0.14
N ALA A 17 11.99 -0.19 1.05
CA ALA A 17 12.56 1.11 0.71
C ALA A 17 13.58 0.94 -0.42
N VAL A 18 13.61 1.86 -1.38
CA VAL A 18 14.55 1.82 -2.51
C VAL A 18 15.30 3.13 -2.62
N ILE A 19 16.55 3.08 -3.10
CA ILE A 19 17.36 4.27 -3.36
C ILE A 19 17.31 4.56 -4.86
N ILE A 20 16.85 5.75 -5.23
CA ILE A 20 16.80 6.22 -6.62
C ILE A 20 17.36 7.63 -6.67
N GLY A 21 18.39 7.86 -7.50
CA GLY A 21 18.99 9.18 -7.69
C GLY A 21 19.50 9.82 -6.39
N GLY A 22 20.03 9.01 -5.47
CA GLY A 22 20.50 9.47 -4.15
C GLY A 22 19.40 9.77 -3.13
N ARG A 23 18.14 9.48 -3.44
CA ARG A 23 17.00 9.65 -2.52
C ARG A 23 16.45 8.29 -2.11
N ILE A 24 16.03 8.18 -0.85
CA ILE A 24 15.30 7.01 -0.36
C ILE A 24 13.82 7.22 -0.65
N LEU A 25 13.21 6.30 -1.39
CA LEU A 25 11.77 6.23 -1.58
C LEU A 25 11.20 5.20 -0.63
N LEU A 26 10.28 5.65 0.22
CA LEU A 26 9.58 4.82 1.19
C LEU A 26 8.18 4.47 0.68
N PRO A 27 7.64 3.29 1.05
CA PRO A 27 6.28 2.93 0.71
C PRO A 27 5.31 3.84 1.45
N LEU A 28 4.59 4.69 0.70
CA LEU A 28 3.67 5.67 1.28
C LEU A 28 2.65 5.03 2.23
N ARG A 29 2.11 3.86 1.86
CA ARG A 29 1.13 3.14 2.67
C ARG A 29 1.69 2.73 4.04
N ALA A 30 2.91 2.20 4.07
CA ALA A 30 3.55 1.79 5.32
C ALA A 30 3.74 2.99 6.26
N ILE A 31 4.14 4.15 5.70
CA ILE A 31 4.27 5.39 6.48
C ILE A 31 2.91 5.89 6.98
N GLY A 32 1.88 5.90 6.12
CA GLY A 32 0.53 6.30 6.52
C GLY A 32 -0.02 5.45 7.65
N GLU A 33 0.11 4.14 7.56
CA GLU A 33 -0.34 3.20 8.61
C GLU A 33 0.42 3.37 9.92
N ALA A 34 1.74 3.56 9.87
CA ALA A 34 2.57 3.82 11.05
C ALA A 34 2.17 5.12 11.76
N LEU A 35 1.67 6.11 11.02
CA LEU A 35 1.13 7.37 11.54
C LEU A 35 -0.36 7.29 11.91
N ASN A 36 -0.95 6.09 11.91
CA ASN A 36 -2.37 5.82 12.14
C ASN A 36 -3.32 6.61 11.21
N LEU A 37 -2.89 6.85 9.97
CA LEU A 37 -3.68 7.47 8.93
C LEU A 37 -4.42 6.41 8.10
N GLU A 38 -5.62 6.75 7.64
CA GLU A 38 -6.33 6.03 6.60
C GLU A 38 -5.80 6.45 5.21
N VAL A 39 -5.46 5.46 4.38
CA VAL A 39 -4.93 5.65 3.03
C VAL A 39 -5.98 5.21 2.01
N GLN A 40 -6.56 6.14 1.27
CA GLN A 40 -7.55 5.88 0.21
C GLN A 40 -7.00 6.23 -1.17
N TRP A 41 -7.35 5.45 -2.18
CA TRP A 41 -7.06 5.76 -3.59
C TRP A 41 -8.30 6.36 -4.26
N ASP A 42 -8.13 7.53 -4.88
CA ASP A 42 -9.14 8.14 -5.74
C ASP A 42 -8.78 7.87 -7.22
N GLY A 43 -9.50 6.95 -7.84
CA GLY A 43 -9.24 6.54 -9.22
C GLY A 43 -9.62 7.60 -10.27
N GLY A 44 -10.55 8.50 -9.95
CA GLY A 44 -11.01 9.54 -10.87
C GLY A 44 -9.94 10.61 -11.10
N THR A 45 -9.30 11.06 -10.02
CA THR A 45 -8.23 12.07 -10.05
C THR A 45 -6.84 11.47 -10.08
N LYS A 46 -6.72 10.14 -9.95
CA LYS A 46 -5.43 9.43 -9.78
C LYS A 46 -4.65 9.94 -8.57
N SER A 47 -5.35 10.22 -7.48
CA SER A 47 -4.79 10.80 -6.26
C SER A 47 -4.84 9.83 -5.08
N ILE A 48 -3.96 10.04 -4.13
CA ILE A 48 -4.00 9.37 -2.82
C ILE A 48 -4.52 10.37 -1.79
N ILE A 49 -5.48 9.92 -0.97
CA ILE A 49 -6.05 10.72 0.12
C ILE A 49 -5.60 10.09 1.44
N LEU A 50 -5.01 10.93 2.31
CA LEU A 50 -4.62 10.56 3.66
C LEU A 50 -5.56 11.25 4.65
N LYS A 51 -6.18 10.49 5.55
CA LYS A 51 -7.08 11.02 6.58
C LYS A 51 -6.64 10.54 7.97
N GLN A 52 -6.74 11.42 8.96
CA GLN A 52 -6.56 11.02 10.34
C GLN A 52 -7.79 10.25 10.81
N LYS A 53 -7.58 9.16 11.55
CA LYS A 53 -8.68 8.41 12.17
C LYS A 53 -9.27 9.15 13.35
#